data_AF-A0ABD2NLG4-F1
#
_entry.id   AF-A0ABD2NLG4-F1
#
_cell.length_a   1.000
_cell.length_b   1.000
_cell.length_c   1.000
_cell.angle_alpha   90.00
_cell.angle_beta   90.00
_cell.angle_gamma   90.00
#
_symmetry.space_group_name_H-M   'P 1'
#
loop_
_entity.id
_entity.type
_entity.pdbx_description
1 polymer ?
#
loop_
_entity_poly.entity_id
_entity_poly.type
_entity_poly.pdbx_seq_one_letter_code
_entity_poly.pdbx_strand_id
1 'polypeptide(L)'
;MVQNICFSLGFLFVITSINRTNVGARTSLMIYLPWVIFLFPIILIPFSMSDRSVRVLTIFMGFAPFFMMTTMSYEMLFLTFFSILLILWVIREERLGASENFQRSLMVMVLMFLGYFGIGNLASVSSVDPLWVRIFIATNSPFKIMILILFRHLLPLLYTICVFRIIVLHNNVDLTSSFGTITLLSDIMALYFLHSVKNSGSWAEMGASLAHFVIADSLTMGLLCFYIVAYFLIDIQVTINFMTKII
;
A
#
# COMPACT_ATOMS: atom_id res chain seq x y z
N MET A 1 -9.27 -19.14 4.65
CA MET A 1 -10.69 -19.30 4.19
C MET A 1 -11.48 -18.01 4.32
N VAL A 2 -11.57 -17.39 5.50
CA VAL A 2 -12.39 -16.18 5.74
C VAL A 2 -11.97 -14.98 4.85
N GLN A 3 -10.68 -14.68 4.74
CA GLN A 3 -10.20 -13.59 3.88
C GLN A 3 -10.52 -13.79 2.39
N ASN A 4 -10.49 -15.03 1.89
CA ASN A 4 -10.87 -15.33 0.50
C ASN A 4 -12.36 -15.09 0.26
N ILE A 5 -13.20 -15.34 1.27
CA ILE A 5 -14.63 -15.03 1.23
C ILE A 5 -14.85 -13.51 1.23
N CYS A 6 -14.11 -12.76 2.06
CA CYS A 6 -14.19 -11.29 2.05
C CYS A 6 -13.73 -10.70 0.72
N PHE A 7 -12.71 -11.28 0.10
CA PHE A 7 -12.25 -10.93 -1.24
C PHE A 7 -13.32 -11.18 -2.30
N SER A 8 -13.93 -12.36 -2.32
CA SER A 8 -15.00 -12.68 -3.28
C SER A 8 -16.25 -11.82 -3.08
N LEU A 9 -16.61 -11.54 -1.83
CA LEU A 9 -17.70 -10.61 -1.49
C LEU A 9 -17.37 -9.17 -1.91
N GLY A 10 -16.14 -8.72 -1.73
CA GLY A 10 -15.68 -7.42 -2.22
C GLY A 10 -15.77 -7.32 -3.75
N PHE A 11 -15.33 -8.36 -4.46
CA PHE A 11 -15.44 -8.45 -5.91
C PHE A 11 -16.90 -8.42 -6.41
N LEU A 12 -17.78 -9.21 -5.79
CA LEU A 12 -19.22 -9.21 -6.09
C LEU A 12 -19.87 -7.85 -5.79
N PHE A 13 -19.46 -7.20 -4.70
CA PHE A 13 -19.95 -5.87 -4.36
C PHE A 13 -19.53 -4.83 -5.41
N VAL A 14 -18.29 -4.89 -5.90
CA VAL A 14 -17.81 -4.01 -6.98
C VAL A 14 -18.66 -4.21 -8.24
N ILE A 15 -18.87 -5.44 -8.70
CA ILE A 15 -19.70 -5.74 -9.88
C ILE A 15 -21.13 -5.19 -9.72
N THR A 16 -21.75 -5.41 -8.56
CA THR A 16 -23.12 -4.93 -8.30
C THR A 16 -23.19 -3.41 -8.16
N SER A 17 -22.12 -2.76 -7.70
CA SER A 17 -22.03 -1.30 -7.59
C SER A 17 -21.78 -0.61 -8.94
N ILE A 18 -20.98 -1.21 -9.83
CA ILE A 18 -20.75 -0.73 -11.20
C ILE A 18 -22.04 -0.75 -12.01
N ASN A 19 -22.88 -1.78 -11.82
CA ASN A 19 -24.18 -1.90 -12.49
C ASN A 19 -25.28 -0.98 -11.93
N ARG A 20 -25.05 -0.29 -10.81
CA ARG A 20 -26.02 0.62 -10.17
C ARG A 20 -25.51 2.05 -10.18
N THR A 21 -25.38 2.62 -11.36
CA THR A 21 -25.19 4.07 -11.59
C THR A 21 -26.45 4.91 -11.33
N ASN A 22 -27.54 4.32 -10.83
CA ASN A 22 -28.73 5.07 -10.43
C ASN A 22 -28.56 5.63 -9.02
N VAL A 23 -28.00 6.83 -8.97
CA VAL A 23 -27.65 7.63 -7.79
C VAL A 23 -28.84 7.98 -6.87
N GLY A 24 -30.08 7.67 -7.26
CA GLY A 24 -31.30 8.19 -6.59
C GLY A 24 -31.77 7.48 -5.32
N ALA A 25 -31.35 6.25 -5.00
CA ALA A 25 -31.92 5.51 -3.87
C ALA A 25 -30.96 4.48 -3.24
N ARG A 26 -29.80 4.93 -2.75
CA ARG A 26 -28.99 4.07 -1.87
C ARG A 26 -29.62 4.04 -0.48
N THR A 27 -30.10 2.87 -0.05
CA THR A 27 -30.53 2.64 1.33
C THR A 27 -29.35 2.83 2.29
N SER A 28 -29.63 3.26 3.52
CA SER A 28 -28.61 3.50 4.57
C SER A 28 -27.66 2.31 4.74
N LEU A 29 -28.16 1.08 4.60
CA LEU A 29 -27.40 -0.18 4.73
C LEU A 29 -26.32 -0.34 3.65
N MET A 30 -26.55 0.14 2.43
CA MET A 30 -25.59 0.03 1.32
C MET A 30 -24.38 0.95 1.48
N ILE A 31 -24.45 1.96 2.35
CA ILE A 31 -23.33 2.87 2.63
C ILE A 31 -22.36 2.22 3.63
N TYR A 32 -22.86 1.46 4.61
CA TYR A 32 -22.02 0.83 5.64
C TYR A 32 -21.37 -0.48 5.17
N LEU A 33 -21.98 -1.17 4.21
CA LEU A 33 -21.49 -2.46 3.71
C LEU A 33 -20.05 -2.41 3.13
N PRO A 34 -19.63 -1.40 2.32
CA PRO A 34 -18.24 -1.21 1.92
C PRO A 34 -17.26 -1.11 3.10
N TRP A 35 -17.64 -0.39 4.15
CA TRP A 35 -16.80 -0.23 5.35
C TRP A 35 -16.60 -1.56 6.07
N VAL A 36 -17.65 -2.39 6.16
CA VAL A 36 -17.54 -3.73 6.76
C VAL A 36 -16.65 -4.63 5.92
N ILE A 37 -16.84 -4.68 4.59
CA ILE A 37 -16.02 -5.51 3.70
C ILE A 37 -14.55 -5.07 3.72
N PHE A 38 -14.27 -3.78 3.91
CA PHE A 38 -12.93 -3.24 4.08
C PHE A 38 -12.30 -3.60 5.43
N LEU A 39 -12.97 -3.29 6.55
CA LEU A 39 -12.38 -3.37 7.89
C LEU A 39 -12.29 -4.80 8.42
N PHE A 40 -13.28 -5.63 8.12
CA PHE A 40 -13.36 -6.99 8.63
C PHE A 40 -12.12 -7.86 8.29
N PRO A 41 -11.64 -7.95 7.04
CA PRO A 41 -10.47 -8.74 6.70
C PRO A 41 -9.16 -8.20 7.29
N ILE A 42 -9.07 -6.89 7.56
CA ILE A 42 -7.91 -6.25 8.20
C ILE A 42 -7.83 -6.66 9.68
N ILE A 43 -8.97 -6.66 10.38
CA ILE A 43 -9.07 -7.09 11.78
C ILE A 43 -8.67 -8.57 11.95
N LEU A 44 -8.85 -9.38 10.91
CA LEU A 44 -8.49 -10.81 10.91
C LEU A 44 -7.00 -11.10 10.67
N ILE A 45 -6.21 -10.13 10.18
CA ILE A 45 -4.76 -10.31 9.92
C ILE A 45 -3.99 -10.87 11.14
N PRO A 46 -4.11 -10.31 12.36
CA PRO A 46 -3.36 -10.81 13.52
C PRO A 46 -3.78 -12.22 14.01
N PHE A 47 -4.94 -12.72 13.56
CA PHE A 47 -5.44 -14.07 13.87
C PHE A 47 -5.03 -15.12 12.83
N SER A 48 -4.28 -14.70 11.80
CA SER A 48 -3.78 -15.57 10.75
C SER A 48 -2.71 -16.56 11.25
N MET A 49 -2.41 -17.57 10.44
CA MET A 49 -1.46 -18.66 10.73
C MET A 49 -0.07 -18.15 11.18
N SER A 50 0.64 -19.01 11.91
CA SER A 50 1.93 -18.66 12.53
C SER A 50 3.04 -18.32 11.53
N ASP A 51 3.02 -18.90 10.33
CA ASP A 51 4.09 -18.71 9.34
C ASP A 51 4.12 -17.30 8.75
N ARG A 52 5.27 -16.64 8.87
CA ARG A 52 5.48 -15.24 8.45
C ARG A 52 5.25 -15.03 6.94
N SER A 53 5.62 -15.99 6.10
CA SER A 53 5.41 -15.89 4.64
C SER A 53 3.94 -15.98 4.26
N VAL A 54 3.19 -16.88 4.88
CA VAL A 54 1.72 -17.00 4.71
C VAL A 54 1.04 -15.73 5.23
N ARG A 55 1.57 -15.15 6.31
CA ARG A 55 1.04 -13.92 6.88
C ARG A 55 1.14 -12.72 5.93
N VAL A 56 2.21 -12.58 5.16
CA VAL A 56 2.30 -11.53 4.12
C VAL A 56 1.23 -11.71 3.05
N LEU A 57 0.98 -12.95 2.60
CA LEU A 57 -0.13 -13.22 1.68
C LEU A 57 -1.49 -12.82 2.30
N THR A 58 -1.68 -13.07 3.59
CA THR A 58 -2.91 -12.66 4.30
C THR A 58 -3.03 -11.15 4.47
N ILE A 59 -1.93 -10.40 4.54
CA ILE A 59 -1.93 -8.94 4.52
C ILE A 59 -2.37 -8.44 3.13
N PHE A 60 -1.80 -9.00 2.06
CA PHE A 60 -2.17 -8.64 0.68
C PHE A 60 -3.65 -8.91 0.41
N MET A 61 -4.13 -10.09 0.81
CA MET A 61 -5.55 -10.44 0.72
C MET A 61 -6.44 -9.59 1.64
N GLY A 62 -5.92 -9.15 2.79
CA GLY A 62 -6.65 -8.32 3.75
C GLY A 62 -7.01 -6.95 3.19
N PHE A 63 -6.08 -6.32 2.49
CA PHE A 63 -6.27 -4.99 1.87
C PHE A 63 -6.82 -5.05 0.44
N ALA A 64 -6.83 -6.23 -0.20
CA ALA A 64 -7.32 -6.41 -1.56
C ALA A 64 -8.77 -5.94 -1.80
N PRO A 65 -9.76 -6.17 -0.92
CA PRO A 65 -11.13 -5.68 -1.12
C PRO A 65 -11.22 -4.16 -1.17
N PHE A 66 -10.46 -3.47 -0.32
CA PHE A 66 -10.38 -2.01 -0.37
C PHE A 66 -9.79 -1.55 -1.69
N PHE A 67 -8.66 -2.13 -2.08
CA PHE A 67 -8.02 -1.74 -3.34
C PHE A 67 -8.97 -1.92 -4.53
N MET A 68 -9.59 -3.10 -4.65
CA MET A 68 -10.58 -3.40 -5.70
C MET A 68 -11.76 -2.42 -5.74
N MET A 69 -12.27 -2.00 -4.58
CA MET A 69 -13.37 -1.03 -4.52
C MET A 69 -12.94 0.38 -4.92
N THR A 70 -11.70 0.74 -4.63
CA THR A 70 -11.20 2.10 -4.85
C THR A 70 -10.61 2.33 -6.23
N THR A 71 -10.38 1.28 -7.01
CA THR A 71 -9.69 1.38 -8.30
C THR A 71 -10.63 1.40 -9.49
N MET A 72 -10.30 2.27 -10.44
CA MET A 72 -10.88 2.31 -11.76
C MET A 72 -10.10 1.37 -12.69
N SER A 73 -10.72 0.98 -13.81
CA SER A 73 -10.37 -0.20 -14.63
C SER A 73 -8.88 -0.54 -14.83
N TYR A 74 -8.02 0.40 -15.24
CA TYR A 74 -6.61 0.11 -15.56
C TYR A 74 -5.69 0.00 -14.32
N GLU A 75 -6.08 0.57 -13.19
CA GLU A 75 -5.27 0.60 -11.96
C GLU A 75 -5.20 -0.78 -11.30
N MET A 76 -6.22 -1.62 -11.55
CA MET A 76 -6.21 -3.03 -11.14
C MET A 76 -5.09 -3.82 -11.82
N LEU A 77 -4.86 -3.59 -13.12
CA LEU A 77 -3.77 -4.23 -13.85
C LEU A 77 -2.43 -3.83 -13.28
N PHE A 78 -2.21 -2.53 -13.03
CA PHE A 78 -0.98 -2.05 -12.40
C PHE A 78 -0.67 -2.81 -11.12
N LEU A 79 -1.66 -3.00 -10.24
CA LEU A 79 -1.40 -3.65 -8.97
C LEU A 79 -1.23 -5.17 -9.08
N THR A 80 -1.85 -5.84 -10.06
CA THR A 80 -1.48 -7.21 -10.39
C THR A 80 -0.02 -7.31 -10.84
N PHE A 81 0.44 -6.44 -11.75
CA PHE A 81 1.85 -6.39 -12.16
C PHE A 81 2.78 -6.07 -11.00
N PHE A 82 2.41 -5.11 -10.14
CA PHE A 82 3.17 -4.74 -8.96
C PHE A 82 3.30 -5.91 -7.98
N SER A 83 2.22 -6.65 -7.73
CA SER A 83 2.26 -7.84 -6.88
C SER A 83 3.17 -8.94 -7.46
N ILE A 84 3.17 -9.12 -8.79
CA ILE A 84 4.07 -10.05 -9.48
C ILE A 84 5.52 -9.59 -9.30
N LEU A 85 5.82 -8.29 -9.45
CA LEU A 85 7.18 -7.76 -9.22
C LEU A 85 7.67 -8.01 -7.78
N LEU A 86 6.79 -7.84 -6.79
CA LEU A 86 7.11 -8.15 -5.39
C LEU A 86 7.40 -9.64 -5.18
N ILE A 87 6.60 -10.53 -5.77
CA ILE A 87 6.84 -11.98 -5.70
C ILE A 87 8.15 -12.35 -6.41
N LEU A 88 8.41 -11.78 -7.59
CA LEU A 88 9.66 -11.99 -8.33
C LEU A 88 10.87 -11.52 -7.52
N TRP A 89 10.74 -10.43 -6.76
CA TRP A 89 11.79 -9.96 -5.88
C TRP A 89 12.07 -10.94 -4.74
N VAL A 90 11.03 -11.48 -4.09
CA VAL A 90 11.20 -12.54 -3.06
C VAL A 90 11.89 -13.77 -3.64
N ILE A 91 11.41 -14.27 -4.79
CA ILE A 91 12.01 -15.45 -5.45
C ILE A 91 13.46 -15.19 -5.83
N ARG A 92 13.79 -13.97 -6.29
CA ARG A 92 15.17 -13.58 -6.59
C ARG A 92 16.06 -13.63 -5.35
N GLU A 93 15.60 -13.10 -4.23
CA GLU A 93 16.35 -13.12 -2.96
C GLU A 93 16.54 -14.53 -2.40
N GLU A 94 15.51 -15.39 -2.51
CA GLU A 94 15.61 -16.80 -2.11
C GLU A 94 16.61 -17.58 -2.96
N ARG A 95 16.63 -17.34 -4.28
CA ARG A 95 17.50 -18.08 -5.21
C ARG A 95 18.95 -17.61 -5.19
N LEU A 96 19.17 -16.31 -5.08
CA LEU A 96 20.50 -15.74 -5.22
C LEU A 96 21.18 -15.54 -3.87
N GLY A 97 20.45 -15.34 -2.77
CA GLY A 97 20.93 -15.23 -1.38
C GLY A 97 21.92 -14.09 -1.07
N ALA A 98 22.64 -13.60 -2.08
CA ALA A 98 23.83 -12.78 -2.00
C ALA A 98 23.67 -11.45 -2.73
N SER A 99 22.44 -10.90 -2.81
CA SER A 99 22.30 -9.53 -3.28
C SER A 99 23.00 -8.59 -2.30
N GLU A 100 23.82 -7.67 -2.79
CA GLU A 100 24.47 -6.67 -1.92
C GLU A 100 23.40 -5.75 -1.30
N ASN A 101 23.67 -5.20 -0.11
CA ASN A 101 22.75 -4.28 0.59
C ASN A 101 22.33 -3.10 -0.30
N PHE A 102 23.23 -2.64 -1.17
CA PHE A 102 22.95 -1.62 -2.17
C PHE A 102 21.84 -2.02 -3.15
N GLN A 103 21.92 -3.21 -3.73
CA GLN A 103 20.93 -3.71 -4.70
C GLN A 103 19.55 -3.92 -4.06
N ARG A 104 19.52 -4.41 -2.82
CA ARG A 104 18.26 -4.54 -2.04
C ARG A 104 17.64 -3.19 -1.79
N SER A 105 18.45 -2.21 -1.38
CA SER A 105 18.01 -0.84 -1.12
C SER A 105 17.48 -0.16 -2.37
N LEU A 106 18.16 -0.35 -3.51
CA LEU A 106 17.68 0.08 -4.81
C LEU A 106 16.33 -0.54 -5.16
N MET A 107 16.15 -1.85 -4.96
CA MET A 107 14.87 -2.51 -5.22
C MET A 107 13.75 -1.95 -4.36
N VAL A 108 13.97 -1.76 -3.05
CA VAL A 108 13.00 -1.12 -2.14
C VAL A 108 12.62 0.26 -2.65
N MET A 109 13.61 1.10 -2.96
CA MET A 109 13.37 2.46 -3.43
C MET A 109 12.57 2.47 -4.74
N VAL A 110 13.03 1.73 -5.75
CA VAL A 110 12.37 1.65 -7.06
C VAL A 110 10.92 1.15 -6.93
N LEU A 111 10.68 0.11 -6.14
CA LEU A 111 9.34 -0.43 -5.93
C LEU A 111 8.43 0.52 -5.14
N MET A 112 8.96 1.26 -4.17
CA MET A 112 8.16 2.29 -3.50
C MET A 112 7.75 3.42 -4.45
N PHE A 113 8.68 3.94 -5.26
CA PHE A 113 8.36 4.98 -6.24
C PHE A 113 7.42 4.47 -7.33
N LEU A 114 7.65 3.26 -7.83
CA LEU A 114 6.78 2.62 -8.79
C LEU A 114 5.37 2.45 -8.21
N GLY A 115 5.27 1.98 -6.97
CA GLY A 115 4.00 1.82 -6.26
C GLY A 115 3.24 3.13 -6.07
N TYR A 116 3.94 4.21 -5.68
CA TYR A 116 3.35 5.53 -5.47
C TYR A 116 2.86 6.15 -6.79
N PHE A 117 3.70 6.19 -7.83
CA PHE A 117 3.36 6.82 -9.11
C PHE A 117 2.46 5.95 -10.00
N GLY A 118 2.45 4.63 -9.82
CA GLY A 118 1.69 3.72 -10.67
C GLY A 118 0.20 3.61 -10.35
N ILE A 119 -0.23 4.03 -9.14
CA ILE A 119 -1.66 4.02 -8.75
C ILE A 119 -2.47 5.11 -9.47
N GLY A 120 -1.86 6.21 -9.94
CA GLY A 120 -2.61 7.26 -10.62
C GLY A 120 -1.88 8.61 -10.71
N ASN A 121 -2.54 9.55 -11.37
CA ASN A 121 -1.99 10.80 -11.91
C ASN A 121 -1.72 11.90 -10.85
N LEU A 122 -0.95 11.57 -9.81
CA LEU A 122 -0.67 12.41 -8.64
C LEU A 122 0.25 13.62 -8.88
N ALA A 123 0.60 13.92 -10.13
CA ALA A 123 1.31 15.16 -10.46
C ALA A 123 0.52 16.41 -10.02
N SER A 124 -0.80 16.29 -9.81
CA SER A 124 -1.60 17.28 -9.11
C SER A 124 -2.69 16.60 -8.28
N VAL A 125 -2.83 16.91 -6.99
CA VAL A 125 -3.93 16.39 -6.14
C VAL A 125 -5.32 16.72 -6.73
N SER A 126 -5.39 17.75 -7.57
CA SER A 126 -6.58 18.20 -8.29
C SER A 126 -7.06 17.30 -9.43
N SER A 127 -6.23 16.38 -9.94
CA SER A 127 -6.61 15.48 -11.04
C SER A 127 -7.22 14.15 -10.57
N VAL A 128 -7.28 13.91 -9.25
CA VAL A 128 -7.82 12.66 -8.70
C VAL A 128 -9.34 12.69 -8.71
N ASP A 129 -9.95 11.86 -9.55
CA ASP A 129 -11.40 11.71 -9.61
C ASP A 129 -11.96 11.11 -8.31
N PRO A 130 -12.84 11.81 -7.57
CA PRO A 130 -13.38 11.31 -6.30
C PRO A 130 -14.56 10.35 -6.48
N LEU A 131 -14.86 9.91 -7.70
CA LEU A 131 -16.04 9.10 -8.01
C LEU A 131 -16.05 7.77 -7.27
N TRP A 132 -14.91 7.08 -7.20
CA TRP A 132 -14.76 5.82 -6.47
C TRP A 132 -14.98 5.99 -4.96
N VAL A 133 -14.68 7.17 -4.40
CA VAL A 133 -14.87 7.47 -2.97
C VAL A 133 -16.36 7.49 -2.59
N ARG A 134 -17.23 7.79 -3.56
CA ARG A 134 -18.69 7.78 -3.36
C ARG A 134 -19.25 6.40 -3.07
N ILE A 135 -18.45 5.34 -3.24
CA ILE A 135 -18.79 4.00 -2.77
C ILE A 135 -18.89 3.99 -1.24
N PHE A 136 -17.99 4.69 -0.54
CA PHE A 136 -17.90 4.71 0.93
C PHE A 136 -18.67 5.85 1.59
N ILE A 137 -18.76 7.00 0.91
CA ILE A 137 -19.24 8.25 1.51
C ILE A 137 -20.34 8.85 0.64
N ALA A 138 -21.54 9.04 1.21
CA ALA A 138 -22.66 9.68 0.52
C ALA A 138 -22.68 11.22 0.68
N THR A 139 -22.10 11.75 1.77
CA THR A 139 -22.06 13.18 2.07
C THR A 139 -20.75 13.80 1.59
N ASN A 140 -20.82 14.93 0.87
CA ASN A 140 -19.63 15.66 0.41
C ASN A 140 -18.83 16.23 1.59
N SER A 141 -17.94 15.41 2.16
CA SER A 141 -17.06 15.77 3.27
C SER A 141 -15.62 15.68 2.78
N PRO A 142 -14.96 16.81 2.45
CA PRO A 142 -13.67 16.82 1.77
C PRO A 142 -12.58 16.10 2.57
N PHE A 143 -12.61 16.20 3.90
CA PHE A 143 -11.65 15.52 4.77
C PHE A 143 -11.75 14.00 4.71
N LYS A 144 -12.95 13.42 4.69
CA LYS A 144 -13.11 11.97 4.61
C LYS A 144 -12.68 11.44 3.24
N ILE A 145 -12.94 12.22 2.19
CA ILE A 145 -12.49 11.92 0.83
C ILE A 145 -10.95 11.96 0.75
N MET A 146 -10.33 13.00 1.30
CA MET A 146 -8.88 13.15 1.33
C MET A 146 -8.20 12.00 2.09
N ILE A 147 -8.73 11.58 3.25
CA ILE A 147 -8.18 10.45 4.01
C ILE A 147 -8.23 9.16 3.20
N LEU A 148 -9.32 8.88 2.49
CA LEU A 148 -9.44 7.68 1.65
C LEU A 148 -8.46 7.70 0.47
N ILE A 149 -8.30 8.86 -0.16
CA ILE A 149 -7.32 9.05 -1.24
C ILE A 149 -5.91 8.80 -0.70
N LEU A 150 -5.54 9.42 0.43
CA LEU A 150 -4.22 9.21 1.04
C LEU A 150 -4.01 7.74 1.37
N PHE A 151 -4.96 7.11 2.07
CA PHE A 151 -4.86 5.70 2.48
C PHE A 151 -4.67 4.75 1.29
N ARG A 152 -5.31 5.02 0.15
CA ARG A 152 -5.12 4.24 -1.09
C ARG A 152 -3.66 4.26 -1.58
N HIS A 153 -2.96 5.38 -1.46
CA HIS A 153 -1.56 5.51 -1.88
C HIS A 153 -0.57 4.91 -0.87
N LEU A 154 -0.98 4.75 0.39
CA LEU A 154 -0.14 4.10 1.40
C LEU A 154 -0.04 2.57 1.18
N LEU A 155 -0.96 1.96 0.43
CA LEU A 155 -1.03 0.50 0.28
C LEU A 155 0.17 -0.13 -0.46
N PRO A 156 0.59 0.34 -1.65
CA PRO A 156 1.79 -0.20 -2.30
C PRO A 156 3.05 -0.02 -1.46
N LEU A 157 3.14 1.08 -0.71
CA LEU A 157 4.27 1.35 0.19
C LEU A 157 4.30 0.31 1.31
N LEU A 158 3.15 0.04 1.93
CA LEU A 158 3.01 -1.00 2.93
C LEU A 158 3.38 -2.39 2.38
N TYR A 159 2.95 -2.72 1.16
CA TYR A 159 3.28 -4.01 0.52
C TYR A 159 4.78 -4.18 0.28
N THR A 160 5.46 -3.17 -0.27
CA THR A 160 6.91 -3.21 -0.48
C THR A 160 7.65 -3.44 0.82
N ILE A 161 7.24 -2.76 1.90
CA ILE A 161 7.91 -2.82 3.19
C ILE A 161 7.62 -4.13 3.93
N CYS A 162 6.41 -4.68 3.81
CA CYS A 162 6.10 -6.02 4.31
C CYS A 162 6.98 -7.10 3.64
N VAL A 163 7.17 -7.00 2.32
CA VAL A 163 8.04 -7.92 1.58
C VAL A 163 9.50 -7.74 1.98
N PHE A 164 9.97 -6.49 2.07
CA PHE A 164 11.31 -6.17 2.54
C PHE A 164 11.58 -6.74 3.93
N ARG A 165 10.62 -6.63 4.85
CA ARG A 165 10.74 -7.19 6.20
C ARG A 165 10.93 -8.71 6.18
N ILE A 166 10.17 -9.43 5.36
CA ILE A 166 10.34 -10.90 5.23
C ILE A 166 11.72 -11.24 4.68
N ILE A 167 12.20 -10.51 3.68
CA ILE A 167 13.54 -10.74 3.11
C ILE A 167 14.62 -10.54 4.18
N VAL A 168 14.52 -9.46 4.97
CA VAL A 168 15.45 -9.18 6.07
C VAL A 168 15.45 -10.31 7.11
N LEU A 169 14.26 -10.80 7.47
CA LEU A 169 14.11 -11.91 8.43
C LEU A 169 14.61 -13.25 7.88
N HIS A 170 14.38 -13.54 6.61
CA HIS A 170 14.76 -14.81 5.99
C HIS A 170 16.27 -14.89 5.72
N ASN A 171 16.87 -13.79 5.25
CA ASN A 171 18.28 -13.75 4.87
C ASN A 171 19.20 -13.23 5.99
N ASN A 172 18.68 -13.03 7.22
CA ASN A 172 19.40 -12.49 8.38
C ASN A 172 20.21 -11.23 8.05
N VAL A 173 19.61 -10.30 7.30
CA VAL A 173 20.29 -9.09 6.86
C VAL A 173 20.33 -8.08 8.00
N ASP A 174 21.47 -7.40 8.16
CA ASP A 174 21.56 -6.30 9.11
C ASP A 174 20.63 -5.15 8.73
N LEU A 175 19.69 -4.86 9.62
CA LEU A 175 18.66 -3.85 9.44
C LEU A 175 19.29 -2.45 9.33
N THR A 176 20.22 -2.13 10.22
CA THR A 176 20.89 -0.82 10.27
C THR A 176 21.65 -0.53 8.99
N SER A 177 22.37 -1.52 8.46
CA SER A 177 23.09 -1.38 7.19
C SER A 177 22.12 -1.14 6.03
N SER A 178 21.04 -1.92 5.95
CA SER A 178 20.06 -1.79 4.86
C SER A 178 19.32 -0.45 4.90
N PHE A 179 18.90 0.00 6.09
CA PHE A 179 18.28 1.32 6.26
C PHE A 179 19.26 2.44 5.94
N GLY A 180 20.51 2.34 6.40
CA GLY A 180 21.56 3.30 6.08
C GLY A 180 21.77 3.44 4.57
N THR A 181 21.81 2.33 3.83
CA THR A 181 21.95 2.37 2.37
C THR A 181 20.71 2.90 1.66
N ILE A 182 19.50 2.62 2.16
CA ILE A 182 18.26 3.21 1.62
C ILE A 182 18.25 4.72 1.82
N THR A 183 18.58 5.20 3.02
CA THR A 183 18.62 6.63 3.34
C THR A 183 19.67 7.39 2.53
N LEU A 184 20.88 6.84 2.40
CA LEU A 184 21.92 7.45 1.58
C LEU A 184 21.49 7.58 0.11
N LEU A 185 20.86 6.54 -0.42
CA LEU A 185 20.37 6.55 -1.80
C LEU A 185 19.21 7.55 -1.98
N SER A 186 18.32 7.67 -0.99
CA SER A 186 17.25 8.66 -1.02
C SER A 186 17.78 10.09 -0.96
N ASP A 187 18.82 10.36 -0.16
CA ASP A 187 19.40 11.69 -0.06
C ASP A 187 20.04 12.12 -1.38
N ILE A 188 20.72 11.20 -2.08
CA ILE A 188 21.26 11.45 -3.42
C ILE A 188 20.14 11.83 -4.40
N MET A 189 19.04 11.08 -4.38
CA MET A 189 17.89 11.35 -5.24
C MET A 189 17.15 12.64 -4.83
N ALA A 190 17.07 12.96 -3.55
CA ALA A 190 16.47 14.20 -3.05
C ALA A 190 17.30 15.42 -3.50
N LEU A 191 18.63 15.34 -3.46
CA LEU A 191 19.51 16.38 -4.00
C LEU A 191 19.31 16.58 -5.51
N TYR A 192 19.11 15.50 -6.28
CA TYR A 192 18.78 15.59 -7.70
C TYR A 192 17.46 16.34 -7.95
N PHE A 193 16.40 16.01 -7.20
CA PHE A 193 15.13 16.71 -7.32
C PHE A 193 15.19 18.15 -6.82
N LEU A 194 15.95 18.41 -5.76
CA LEU A 194 16.19 19.76 -5.24
C LEU A 194 16.85 20.64 -6.29
N HIS A 195 17.85 20.12 -7.00
CA HIS A 195 18.47 20.82 -8.12
C HIS A 195 17.52 21.05 -9.29
N SER A 196 16.53 20.16 -9.46
CA SER A 196 15.53 20.24 -10.54
C SER A 196 14.35 21.17 -10.23
N VAL A 197 14.32 21.79 -9.05
CA VAL A 197 13.27 22.76 -8.67
C VAL A 197 13.38 24.01 -9.52
N LYS A 198 12.27 24.42 -10.14
CA LYS A 198 12.21 25.58 -11.03
C LYS A 198 11.74 26.82 -10.28
N ASN A 199 12.50 27.91 -10.39
CA ASN A 199 12.15 29.22 -9.84
C ASN A 199 11.52 30.18 -10.88
N SER A 200 11.26 29.69 -12.09
CA SER A 200 10.72 30.46 -13.22
C SER A 200 9.74 29.60 -14.03
N GLY A 201 8.74 30.22 -14.65
CA GLY A 201 7.70 29.54 -15.42
C GLY A 201 6.29 29.81 -14.89
N SER A 202 5.34 28.95 -15.27
CA SER A 202 3.98 29.02 -14.74
C SER A 202 3.93 28.56 -13.27
N TRP A 203 3.00 29.11 -12.47
CA TRP A 203 2.81 28.70 -11.07
C TRP A 203 2.54 27.19 -10.93
N ALA A 204 1.87 26.59 -11.91
CA ALA A 204 1.60 25.16 -11.94
C ALA A 204 2.88 24.33 -12.11
N GLU A 205 3.79 24.74 -13.00
CA GLU A 205 5.07 24.07 -13.21
C GLU A 205 6.01 24.21 -12.01
N MET A 206 6.05 25.38 -11.39
CA MET A 206 6.80 25.60 -10.15
C MET A 206 6.29 24.66 -9.05
N GLY A 207 4.97 24.63 -8.84
CA GLY A 207 4.32 23.75 -7.87
C GLY A 207 4.58 22.27 -8.12
N ALA A 208 4.53 21.82 -9.39
CA ALA A 208 4.82 20.43 -9.74
C ALA A 208 6.29 20.06 -9.47
N SER A 209 7.25 20.92 -9.82
CA SER A 209 8.67 20.68 -9.54
C SER A 209 8.97 20.56 -8.04
N LEU A 210 8.33 21.41 -7.22
CA LEU A 210 8.43 21.35 -5.77
C LEU A 210 7.75 20.09 -5.21
N ALA A 211 6.58 19.71 -5.74
CA ALA A 211 5.87 18.53 -5.31
C ALA A 211 6.69 17.25 -5.54
N HIS A 212 7.40 17.13 -6.67
CA HIS A 212 8.27 15.98 -6.93
C HIS A 212 9.38 15.84 -5.90
N PHE A 213 10.00 16.95 -5.48
CA PHE A 213 11.00 16.96 -4.41
C PHE A 213 10.40 16.53 -3.06
N VAL A 214 9.28 17.13 -2.66
CA VAL A 214 8.62 16.80 -1.38
C VAL A 214 8.10 15.37 -1.35
N ILE A 215 7.60 14.85 -2.46
CA ILE A 215 7.16 13.45 -2.58
C ILE A 215 8.36 12.51 -2.43
N ALA A 216 9.47 12.80 -3.12
CA ALA A 216 10.69 12.00 -3.05
C ALA A 216 11.22 11.87 -1.60
N ASP A 217 11.25 12.98 -0.87
CA ASP A 217 11.71 13.04 0.52
C ASP A 217 10.69 12.45 1.52
N SER A 218 9.40 12.72 1.34
CA SER A 218 8.37 12.21 2.25
C SER A 218 8.18 10.69 2.17
N LEU A 219 8.35 10.09 0.99
CA LEU A 219 8.26 8.63 0.82
C LEU A 219 9.36 7.89 1.60
N THR A 220 10.55 8.48 1.69
CA THR A 220 11.71 7.87 2.35
C THR A 220 11.66 8.11 3.86
N MET A 221 11.23 9.29 4.31
CA MET A 221 10.91 9.53 5.73
C MET A 221 9.79 8.60 6.23
N GLY A 222 8.75 8.40 5.41
CA GLY A 222 7.63 7.52 5.74
C GLY A 222 8.02 6.05 5.89
N LEU A 223 9.12 5.60 5.26
CA LEU A 223 9.55 4.20 5.26
C LEU A 223 9.74 3.66 6.67
N LEU A 224 10.32 4.43 7.61
CA LEU A 224 10.51 3.98 8.98
C LEU A 224 9.16 3.75 9.68
N CYS A 225 8.23 4.69 9.54
CA CYS A 225 6.88 4.57 10.08
C CYS A 225 6.18 3.33 9.54
N PHE A 226 6.25 3.11 8.23
CA PHE A 226 5.69 1.92 7.61
C PHE A 226 6.39 0.63 8.03
N TYR A 227 7.70 0.67 8.29
CA TYR A 227 8.43 -0.50 8.78
C TYR A 227 7.98 -0.90 10.18
N ILE A 228 7.67 0.08 11.05
CA ILE A 228 7.06 -0.17 12.36
C ILE A 228 5.67 -0.78 12.19
N VAL A 229 4.85 -0.25 11.27
CA VAL A 229 3.55 -0.85 10.96
C VAL A 229 3.69 -2.28 10.44
N ALA A 230 4.65 -2.54 9.54
CA ALA A 230 4.95 -3.87 9.02
C ALA A 230 5.45 -4.82 10.11
N TYR A 231 6.28 -4.34 11.05
CA TYR A 231 6.69 -5.06 12.25
C TYR A 231 5.46 -5.56 13.01
N PHE A 232 4.54 -4.65 13.33
CA PHE A 232 3.34 -5.02 14.04
C PHE A 232 2.44 -5.97 13.23
N LEU A 233 2.28 -5.72 11.93
CA LEU A 233 1.46 -6.54 11.06
C LEU A 233 2.03 -7.94 10.80
N ILE A 234 3.33 -8.18 10.91
CA ILE A 234 3.97 -9.47 10.65
C ILE A 234 4.32 -10.23 11.95
N ASP A 235 4.70 -9.54 13.02
CA ASP A 235 5.19 -10.18 14.25
C ASP A 235 4.19 -10.19 15.40
N ILE A 236 3.13 -9.37 15.42
CA ILE A 236 2.08 -9.49 16.45
C ILE A 236 1.33 -10.80 16.20
N GLN A 237 1.73 -11.89 16.85
CA GLN A 237 0.86 -13.04 16.99
C GLN A 237 0.01 -12.79 18.24
N VAL A 238 -1.31 -12.70 18.07
CA VAL A 238 -2.21 -12.88 19.22
C VAL A 238 -2.05 -14.35 19.59
N THR A 239 -1.19 -14.61 20.57
CA THR A 239 -1.03 -15.96 21.09
C THR A 239 -2.37 -16.36 21.69
N ILE A 240 -3.15 -17.18 20.97
CA ILE A 240 -4.33 -17.87 21.52
C ILE A 240 -3.83 -18.98 22.47
N ASN A 241 -2.87 -18.66 23.35
CA ASN A 241 -2.41 -19.52 24.43
C ASN A 241 -3.34 -19.45 25.65
N PHE A 242 -4.43 -18.68 25.57
CA PHE A 242 -5.43 -18.65 26.63
C PHE A 242 -6.42 -19.83 26.56
N MET A 243 -6.62 -20.44 25.39
CA MET A 243 -7.54 -21.59 25.24
C MET A 243 -6.82 -22.95 25.38
N THR A 244 -5.53 -23.04 25.09
CA THR A 244 -4.74 -24.28 25.24
C THR A 244 -4.18 -24.48 26.65
N LYS A 245 -4.28 -23.47 27.53
CA LYS A 245 -3.96 -23.61 28.97
C LYS A 245 -5.17 -23.97 29.84
N ILE A 246 -6.37 -24.03 29.27
CA ILE A 246 -7.64 -24.24 30.01
C ILE A 246 -8.31 -25.58 29.64
N ILE A 247 -7.80 -26.30 28.63
CA ILE A 247 -8.21 -27.66 28.27
C ILE A 247 -7.03 -28.59 28.55
#